data_AF-A0A815ZK28-F1
#
_entry.id   AF-A0A815ZK28-F1
#
_cell.length_a   1.000
_cell.length_b   1.000
_cell.length_c   1.000
_cell.angle_alpha   90.00
_cell.angle_beta   90.00
_cell.angle_gamma   90.00
#
_symmetry.space_group_name_H-M   'P 1'
#
loop_
_entity.id
_entity.type
_entity.pdbx_description
1 polymer ?
#
loop_
_entity_poly.entity_id
_entity_poly.type
_entity_poly.pdbx_seq_one_letter_code
_entity_poly.pdbx_strand_id
1 'polypeptide(L)'
;AKTIPRKPLIYLISTLNATFQPDYEFSSCTSQDFSRETNFELVKSEVDSRFLSSIGDYYRSLSSQLWSIIDDEINIKASEIFSYRPDGTSDPFSESGIIWSLNFFFYNRKLRRILFLTCRADCKTSTNDDNDNEHEGLDQNNYLTFEGVMD
;
A
#
# COMPACT_ATOMS: atom_id res chain seq x y z
N ALA A 1 9.59 -16.32 -13.15
CA ALA A 1 8.47 -15.80 -12.34
C ALA A 1 7.61 -16.97 -11.87
N LYS A 2 7.31 -17.07 -10.56
CA LYS A 2 6.37 -18.10 -10.07
C LYS A 2 4.95 -17.55 -10.22
N THR A 3 4.20 -18.08 -11.17
CA THR A 3 2.79 -17.76 -11.39
C THR A 3 1.98 -17.99 -10.12
N ILE A 4 1.22 -16.99 -9.67
CA ILE A 4 0.31 -17.11 -8.53
C ILE A 4 -0.82 -18.09 -8.89
N PRO A 5 -1.18 -19.05 -8.00
CA PRO A 5 -2.28 -19.98 -8.28
C PRO A 5 -3.61 -19.24 -8.46
N ARG A 6 -4.48 -19.75 -9.35
CA ARG A 6 -5.75 -19.11 -9.75
C ARG A 6 -6.65 -18.71 -8.57
N LYS A 7 -6.77 -19.56 -7.56
CA LYS A 7 -7.69 -19.33 -6.43
C LYS A 7 -7.26 -18.12 -5.57
N PRO A 8 -6.01 -18.07 -5.04
CA PRO A 8 -5.47 -16.84 -4.44
C PRO A 8 -5.62 -15.63 -5.34
N LEU A 9 -5.25 -15.72 -6.63
CA LEU A 9 -5.32 -14.60 -7.56
C LEU A 9 -6.70 -13.94 -7.63
N ILE A 10 -7.77 -14.75 -7.70
CA ILE A 10 -9.15 -14.25 -7.68
C ILE A 10 -9.41 -13.43 -6.42
N TYR A 11 -8.97 -13.92 -5.25
CA TYR A 11 -9.18 -13.20 -4.00
C TYR A 11 -8.37 -11.89 -3.93
N LEU A 12 -7.14 -11.89 -4.42
CA LEU A 12 -6.31 -10.68 -4.45
C LEU A 12 -6.94 -9.59 -5.32
N ILE A 13 -7.33 -9.94 -6.56
CA ILE A 13 -7.98 -9.01 -7.49
C ILE A 13 -9.33 -8.54 -6.94
N SER A 14 -10.12 -9.43 -6.33
CA SER A 14 -11.40 -9.06 -5.72
C SER A 14 -11.21 -8.08 -4.55
N THR A 15 -10.14 -8.27 -3.77
CA THR A 15 -9.82 -7.38 -2.64
C THR A 15 -9.42 -6.00 -3.12
N LEU A 16 -8.61 -5.91 -4.19
CA LEU A 16 -8.27 -4.63 -4.83
C LEU A 16 -9.53 -3.91 -5.33
N ASN A 17 -10.34 -4.58 -6.14
CA ASN A 17 -11.57 -4.00 -6.66
C ASN A 17 -12.51 -3.55 -5.54
N ALA A 18 -12.65 -4.33 -4.46
CA ALA A 18 -13.51 -3.95 -3.34
C ALA A 18 -12.96 -2.76 -2.52
N THR A 19 -11.63 -2.57 -2.49
CA THR A 19 -11.00 -1.51 -1.68
C THR A 19 -11.00 -0.16 -2.39
N PHE A 20 -10.91 -0.16 -3.72
CA PHE A 20 -10.60 1.03 -4.50
C PHE A 20 -11.67 1.42 -5.52
N GLN A 21 -12.79 0.69 -5.56
CA GLN A 21 -13.96 1.13 -6.32
C GLN A 21 -14.58 2.38 -5.68
N PRO A 22 -15.08 3.34 -6.49
CA PRO A 22 -15.19 3.30 -7.96
C PRO A 22 -13.96 3.84 -8.71
N ASP A 23 -12.95 4.34 -8.00
CA ASP A 23 -11.87 5.16 -8.58
C ASP A 23 -10.87 4.35 -9.41
N TYR A 24 -10.63 3.09 -9.05
CA TYR A 24 -9.69 2.21 -9.76
C TYR A 24 -10.32 0.86 -10.13
N GLU A 25 -10.00 0.37 -11.33
CA GLU A 25 -10.42 -0.93 -11.83
C GLU A 25 -9.21 -1.85 -12.05
N PHE A 26 -9.25 -3.05 -11.46
CA PHE A 26 -8.17 -4.05 -11.53
C PHE A 26 -8.54 -5.26 -12.39
N SER A 27 -9.47 -5.10 -13.33
CA SER A 27 -9.97 -6.19 -14.18
C SER A 27 -8.91 -6.71 -15.17
N SER A 28 -7.94 -5.89 -15.54
CA SER A 28 -6.79 -6.24 -16.38
C SER A 28 -5.65 -6.93 -15.61
N CYS A 29 -5.67 -6.94 -14.29
CA CYS A 29 -4.60 -7.50 -13.47
C CYS A 29 -4.44 -9.00 -13.69
N THR A 30 -3.19 -9.42 -13.85
CA THR A 30 -2.80 -10.81 -14.08
C THR A 30 -1.93 -11.32 -12.94
N SER A 31 -1.60 -12.60 -12.95
CA SER A 31 -0.65 -13.16 -11.98
C SER A 31 0.75 -12.54 -12.02
N GLN A 32 1.10 -11.81 -13.09
CA GLN A 32 2.41 -11.19 -13.24
C GLN A 32 2.55 -9.92 -12.39
N ASP A 33 1.43 -9.26 -12.10
CA ASP A 33 1.36 -8.06 -11.26
C ASP A 33 1.46 -8.38 -9.76
N PHE A 34 1.54 -9.68 -9.42
CA PHE A 34 1.64 -10.14 -8.05
C PHE A 34 2.89 -10.98 -7.82
N SER A 35 3.49 -10.78 -6.65
CA SER A 35 4.58 -11.62 -6.16
C SER A 35 4.18 -12.30 -4.86
N ARG A 36 4.65 -13.53 -4.67
CA ARG A 36 4.50 -14.25 -3.40
C ARG A 36 5.72 -13.98 -2.55
N GLU A 37 5.49 -13.44 -1.36
CA GLU A 37 6.54 -13.12 -0.41
C GLU A 37 6.79 -14.31 0.52
N THR A 38 8.05 -14.77 0.56
CA THR A 38 8.43 -15.95 1.34
C THR A 38 9.07 -15.60 2.68
N ASN A 39 9.47 -14.34 2.88
CA ASN A 39 10.12 -13.89 4.09
C ASN A 39 9.37 -12.68 4.67
N PHE A 40 8.68 -12.92 5.78
CA PHE A 40 7.94 -11.87 6.48
C PHE A 40 8.86 -10.74 6.97
N GLU A 41 10.08 -11.03 7.42
CA GLU A 41 11.00 -10.01 7.92
C GLU A 41 11.40 -9.01 6.83
N LEU A 42 11.47 -9.45 5.57
CA LEU A 42 11.71 -8.56 4.43
C LEU A 42 10.49 -7.66 4.17
N VAL A 43 9.29 -8.23 4.19
CA VAL A 43 8.04 -7.47 4.05
C VAL A 43 7.90 -6.43 5.15
N LYS A 44 8.15 -6.85 6.40
CA LYS A 44 8.14 -5.99 7.58
C LYS A 44 9.15 -4.86 7.44
N SER A 45 10.39 -5.16 7.09
CA SER A 45 11.45 -4.17 6.88
C SER A 45 11.10 -3.17 5.76
N GLU A 46 10.49 -3.66 4.67
CA GLU A 46 10.06 -2.81 3.55
C GLU A 46 8.96 -1.83 3.97
N VAL A 47 7.94 -2.31 4.68
CA VAL A 47 6.87 -1.47 5.25
C VAL A 47 7.43 -0.49 6.27
N ASP A 48 8.26 -0.98 7.20
CA ASP A 48 8.88 -0.16 8.25
C ASP A 48 9.69 0.98 7.62
N SER A 49 10.51 0.69 6.60
CA SER A 49 11.34 1.67 5.92
C SER A 49 10.51 2.78 5.25
N ARG A 50 9.42 2.43 4.55
CA ARG A 50 8.54 3.42 3.89
C ARG A 50 7.82 4.30 4.89
N PHE A 51 7.31 3.73 5.98
CA PHE A 51 6.66 4.50 7.03
C PHE A 51 7.66 5.37 7.80
N LEU A 52 8.84 4.84 8.13
CA LEU A 52 9.87 5.62 8.81
C LEU A 52 10.36 6.80 7.95
N SER A 53 10.47 6.59 6.63
CA SER A 53 10.81 7.62 5.64
C SER A 53 9.78 8.75 5.58
N SER A 54 8.51 8.46 5.87
CA SER A 54 7.41 9.41 5.65
C SER A 54 6.94 10.07 6.94
N ILE A 55 6.70 9.29 7.99
CA ILE A 55 6.13 9.76 9.26
C ILE A 55 7.08 9.64 10.46
N GLY A 56 8.33 9.20 10.23
CA GLY A 56 9.44 9.32 11.18
C GLY A 56 9.17 8.74 12.56
N ASP A 57 9.39 9.56 13.60
CA ASP A 57 9.32 9.13 15.00
C ASP A 57 7.92 8.72 15.46
N TYR A 58 6.87 9.24 14.81
CA TYR A 58 5.51 8.78 15.06
C TYR A 58 5.40 7.27 14.77
N TYR A 59 5.97 6.81 13.64
CA TYR A 59 5.99 5.38 13.34
C TYR A 59 6.83 4.56 14.31
N ARG A 60 7.95 5.09 14.82
CA ARG A 60 8.77 4.36 15.80
C ARG A 60 7.93 3.94 17.01
N SER A 61 7.07 4.83 17.49
CA SER A 61 6.18 4.55 18.61
C SER A 61 5.04 3.57 18.27
N LEU A 62 4.53 3.60 17.03
CA LEU A 62 3.39 2.80 16.60
C LEU A 62 3.78 1.40 16.08
N SER A 63 5.00 1.24 15.56
CA SER A 63 5.44 0.06 14.80
C SER A 63 5.16 -1.26 15.52
N SER A 64 5.52 -1.37 16.80
CA SER A 64 5.29 -2.59 17.59
C SER A 64 3.80 -2.91 17.74
N GLN A 65 2.96 -1.88 17.94
CA GLN A 65 1.52 -2.06 18.11
C GLN A 65 0.86 -2.46 16.79
N LEU A 66 1.25 -1.83 15.68
CA LEU A 66 0.76 -2.17 14.35
C LEU A 66 0.98 -3.65 14.05
N TRP A 67 2.22 -4.14 14.22
CA TRP A 67 2.55 -5.52 13.91
C TRP A 67 1.91 -6.52 14.88
N SER A 68 1.72 -6.16 16.15
CA SER A 68 0.98 -6.98 17.11
C SER A 68 -0.48 -7.16 16.67
N ILE A 69 -1.17 -6.08 16.32
CA ILE A 69 -2.57 -6.12 15.89
C ILE A 69 -2.72 -6.95 14.62
N ILE A 70 -1.81 -6.79 13.65
CA ILE A 70 -1.83 -7.58 12.42
C ILE A 70 -1.66 -9.08 12.76
N ASP A 71 -0.70 -9.44 13.61
CA ASP A 71 -0.48 -10.85 13.97
C ASP A 71 -1.66 -11.46 14.74
N ASP A 72 -2.27 -10.69 15.64
CA ASP A 72 -3.46 -11.12 16.39
C ASP A 72 -4.67 -11.37 15.46
N GLU A 73 -4.87 -10.52 14.45
CA GLU A 73 -6.03 -10.62 13.55
C GLU A 73 -5.88 -11.67 12.44
N ILE A 74 -4.68 -11.87 11.90
CA ILE A 74 -4.48 -12.74 10.73
C ILE A 74 -3.57 -13.94 10.98
N ASN A 75 -2.83 -13.96 12.09
CA ASN A 75 -1.75 -14.91 12.36
C ASN A 75 -0.77 -14.96 11.17
N ILE A 76 0.23 -14.09 11.20
CA ILE A 76 1.17 -13.88 10.09
C ILE A 76 1.91 -15.17 9.75
N LYS A 77 2.31 -15.94 10.77
CA LYS A 77 3.04 -17.21 10.59
C LYS A 77 2.23 -18.27 9.84
N ALA A 78 0.91 -18.26 9.97
CA ALA A 78 0.00 -19.18 9.28
C ALA A 78 -0.52 -18.62 7.94
N SER A 79 -0.10 -17.42 7.55
CA SER A 79 -0.57 -16.71 6.37
C SER A 79 0.37 -16.85 5.18
N GLU A 80 -0.20 -16.87 3.98
CA GLU A 80 0.55 -16.66 2.75
C GLU A 80 0.56 -15.17 2.42
N ILE A 81 1.75 -14.62 2.17
CA ILE A 81 1.92 -13.19 1.89
C ILE A 81 2.07 -12.98 0.38
N PHE A 82 1.35 -12.00 -0.14
CA PHE A 82 1.44 -11.57 -1.53
C PHE A 82 1.63 -10.05 -1.59
N SER A 83 2.28 -9.56 -2.62
CA SER A 83 2.40 -8.13 -2.93
C SER A 83 1.79 -7.85 -4.29
N TYR A 84 1.09 -6.72 -4.43
CA TYR A 84 0.76 -6.16 -5.75
C TYR A 84 1.86 -5.19 -6.17
N ARG A 85 2.55 -5.51 -7.27
CA ARG A 85 3.62 -4.73 -7.90
C ARG A 85 3.46 -4.85 -9.42
N PRO A 86 2.51 -4.11 -10.00
CA PRO A 86 2.26 -4.14 -11.44
C PRO A 86 3.47 -3.64 -12.22
N ASP A 87 3.55 -4.00 -13.50
CA ASP A 87 4.42 -3.28 -14.41
C ASP A 87 3.89 -1.85 -14.62
N GLY A 88 4.80 -0.89 -14.83
CA GLY A 88 4.42 0.54 -14.89
C GLY A 88 3.44 0.91 -16.01
N THR A 89 3.12 -0.02 -16.91
CA THR A 89 2.13 0.14 -17.98
C THR A 89 0.71 -0.29 -17.58
N SER A 90 0.56 -1.10 -16.54
CA SER A 90 -0.71 -1.71 -16.15
C SER A 90 -1.22 -1.24 -14.78
N ASP A 91 -0.51 -0.32 -14.11
CA ASP A 91 -0.82 0.14 -12.77
C ASP A 91 -1.90 1.23 -12.76
N PRO A 92 -3.11 0.98 -12.20
CA PRO A 92 -4.11 2.01 -11.97
C PRO A 92 -3.62 3.08 -10.98
N PHE A 93 -2.65 2.75 -10.11
CA PHE A 93 -2.02 3.69 -9.18
C PHE A 93 -0.89 4.51 -9.81
N SER A 94 -0.75 4.56 -11.14
CA SER A 94 0.32 5.31 -11.81
C SER A 94 0.09 6.82 -11.87
N GLU A 95 -0.70 7.38 -10.96
CA GLU A 95 -0.95 8.82 -10.90
C GLU A 95 0.34 9.63 -10.68
N SER A 96 0.42 10.77 -11.35
CA SER A 96 1.55 11.69 -11.19
C SER A 96 1.62 12.19 -9.75
N GLY A 97 2.80 12.12 -9.15
CA GLY A 97 3.06 12.61 -7.79
C GLY A 97 3.08 11.51 -6.71
N ILE A 98 2.77 10.25 -7.02
CA ILE A 98 2.94 9.16 -6.05
C ILE A 98 4.44 8.87 -5.86
N ILE A 99 4.93 9.03 -4.63
CA ILE A 99 6.32 8.78 -4.24
C ILE A 99 6.55 7.28 -4.06
N TRP A 100 5.63 6.64 -3.33
CA TRP A 100 5.63 5.21 -3.11
C TRP A 100 4.22 4.72 -2.83
N SER A 101 3.97 3.46 -3.19
CA SER A 101 2.82 2.69 -2.75
C SER A 101 3.31 1.34 -2.22
N LEU A 102 2.57 0.80 -1.26
CA LEU A 102 2.74 -0.55 -0.76
C LEU A 102 1.38 -1.22 -0.74
N ASN A 103 1.32 -2.48 -1.18
CA ASN A 103 0.09 -3.25 -1.31
C ASN A 103 0.41 -4.71 -0.96
N PHE A 104 0.20 -5.09 0.31
CA PHE A 104 0.46 -6.43 0.81
C PHE A 104 -0.81 -7.14 1.25
N PHE A 105 -0.91 -8.42 0.92
CA PHE A 105 -2.04 -9.27 1.29
C PHE A 105 -1.56 -10.40 2.17
N PHE A 106 -2.21 -10.58 3.32
CA PHE A 106 -1.99 -11.69 4.23
C PHE A 106 -3.20 -12.62 4.13
N TYR A 107 -3.02 -13.75 3.44
CA TYR A 107 -4.08 -14.72 3.22
C TYR A 107 -3.95 -15.90 4.17
N ASN A 108 -4.85 -16.00 5.14
CA ASN A 108 -4.93 -17.14 6.04
C ASN A 108 -6.05 -18.10 5.63
N ARG A 109 -5.67 -19.25 5.06
CA ARG A 109 -6.61 -20.28 4.63
C ARG A 109 -7.43 -20.88 5.76
N LYS A 110 -6.86 -21.00 6.96
CA LYS A 110 -7.52 -21.60 8.12
C LYS A 110 -8.60 -20.68 8.68
N LEU A 111 -8.29 -19.37 8.76
CA LEU A 111 -9.24 -18.33 9.18
C LEU A 111 -10.23 -17.94 8.07
N ARG A 112 -9.98 -18.36 6.82
CA ARG A 112 -10.72 -17.95 5.62
C ARG A 112 -10.78 -16.43 5.48
N ARG A 113 -9.69 -15.76 5.83
CA ARG A 113 -9.60 -14.30 5.96
C ARG A 113 -8.44 -13.77 5.12
N ILE A 114 -8.59 -12.57 4.58
CA ILE A 114 -7.53 -11.80 3.93
C ILE A 114 -7.45 -10.46 4.65
N LEU A 115 -6.25 -10.12 5.12
CA LEU A 115 -5.92 -8.77 5.54
C LEU A 115 -5.18 -8.10 4.39
N PHE A 116 -5.65 -6.92 3.98
CA PHE A 116 -5.01 -6.12 2.95
C PHE A 116 -4.40 -4.88 3.58
N LEU A 117 -3.08 -4.80 3.57
CA LEU A 117 -2.31 -3.67 4.05
C LEU A 117 -1.90 -2.84 2.84
N THR A 118 -2.56 -1.70 2.67
CA THR A 118 -2.26 -0.74 1.60
C THR A 118 -1.95 0.63 2.19
N CYS A 119 -1.00 1.32 1.58
CA CYS A 119 -0.71 2.73 1.85
C CYS A 119 -0.01 3.35 0.66
N ARG A 120 -0.25 4.64 0.42
CA ARG A 120 0.44 5.46 -0.57
C ARG A 120 0.93 6.75 0.07
N ALA A 121 2.03 7.28 -0.45
CA ALA A 121 2.45 8.65 -0.19
C ALA A 121 2.46 9.42 -1.51
N ASP A 122 1.73 10.53 -1.52
CA ASP A 122 1.71 11.50 -2.59
C ASP A 122 2.56 12.73 -2.24
N CYS A 123 3.18 13.32 -3.26
CA CYS A 123 3.73 14.67 -3.23
C CYS A 123 2.78 15.57 -4.01
N LYS A 124 2.12 16.49 -3.31
CA LYS A 124 1.43 17.60 -3.98
C LYS A 124 2.47 18.61 -4.40
N THR A 125 3.01 18.46 -5.61
CA THR A 125 3.68 19.59 -6.26
C THR A 125 2.59 20.60 -6.57
N SER A 126 2.65 21.77 -5.94
CA SER A 126 1.79 22.90 -6.29
C SER A 126 1.83 23.07 -7.80
N THR A 127 0.76 22.74 -8.50
CA THR A 127 0.47 23.37 -9.78
C THR A 127 0.30 24.84 -9.44
N ASN A 128 1.39 25.61 -9.61
CA ASN A 128 1.29 27.04 -9.76
C ASN A 128 0.42 27.24 -11.00
N ASP A 129 -0.89 27.32 -10.80
CA ASP A 129 -1.75 28.02 -11.72
C ASP A 129 -1.24 29.45 -11.73
N ASP A 130 -0.76 29.88 -12.90
CA ASP A 130 -0.27 31.22 -13.17
C ASP A 130 -1.24 32.27 -12.60
N ASN A 131 -0.88 32.86 -11.46
CA ASN A 131 -1.41 34.13 -11.00
C ASN A 131 -0.27 34.85 -10.28
N ASP A 132 0.31 35.81 -10.99
CA ASP A 132 1.25 36.79 -10.49
C ASP A 132 0.83 37.30 -9.11
N ASN A 133 1.67 37.08 -8.09
CA ASN A 133 1.95 38.06 -7.05
C ASN A 133 3.11 37.59 -6.16
N GLU A 134 4.12 38.45 -6.10
CA GLU A 134 5.30 38.35 -5.26
C GLU A 134 4.91 38.27 -3.76
N HIS A 135 5.33 37.21 -3.07
CA HIS A 135 5.96 37.35 -1.75
C HIS A 135 6.66 36.08 -1.30
N GLU A 136 7.97 36.17 -1.12
CA GLU A 136 8.77 35.17 -0.39
C GLU A 136 8.35 35.13 1.08
N GLY A 137 8.02 33.92 1.54
CA GLY A 137 7.84 33.56 2.94
C GLY A 137 7.92 32.03 3.05
N LEU A 138 9.04 31.53 3.55
CA LEU A 138 9.31 30.11 3.76
C LEU A 138 8.37 29.54 4.82
N ASP A 139 7.35 28.78 4.42
CA ASP A 139 6.65 27.87 5.32
C ASP A 139 7.14 26.43 5.13
N GLN A 140 7.97 26.01 6.08
CA GLN A 140 8.17 24.62 6.45
C GLN A 140 6.81 24.01 6.79
N ASN A 141 6.56 22.79 6.29
CA ASN A 141 5.39 21.91 6.50
C ASN A 141 4.44 21.87 5.30
N ASN A 142 4.74 21.01 4.30
CA ASN A 142 3.71 20.55 3.37
C ASN A 142 3.36 19.07 3.61
N TYR A 143 2.42 18.93 4.54
CA TYR A 143 1.31 17.97 4.65
C TYR A 143 1.38 16.66 3.84
N LEU A 144 1.74 15.58 4.54
CA LEU A 144 1.22 14.24 4.23
C LEU A 144 -0.29 14.25 4.49
N THR A 145 -1.10 14.35 3.45
CA THR A 145 -2.55 14.17 3.58
C THR A 145 -2.87 12.68 3.64
N PHE A 146 -3.25 12.19 4.82
CA PHE A 146 -3.77 10.83 4.99
C PHE A 146 -5.27 10.84 4.73
N GLU A 147 -5.69 10.54 3.49
CA GLU A 147 -7.09 10.22 3.20
C GLU A 147 -7.36 8.75 3.54
N GLY A 148 -7.56 8.49 4.84
CA GLY A 148 -8.18 7.26 5.31
C GLY A 148 -9.57 7.58 5.81
N VAL A 149 -10.60 7.16 5.08
CA VAL A 149 -11.97 7.14 5.61
C VAL A 149 -12.02 5.99 6.62
N MET A 150 -12.15 6.33 7.90
CA MET A 150 -12.59 5.39 8.94
C MET A 150 -14.12 5.42 8.97
N ASP A 151 -14.74 4.29 8.63
CA ASP A 151 -16.12 3.97 9.05
C ASP A 151 -16.13 3.47 10.51
#